data_AF-A0A918ILF4-F1
#
_entry.id   AF-A0A918ILF4-F1
#
_cell.length_a   1.000
_cell.length_b   1.000
_cell.length_c   1.000
_cell.angle_alpha   90.00
_cell.angle_beta   90.00
_cell.angle_gamma   90.00
#
_symmetry.space_group_name_H-M   'P 1'
#
loop_
_entity.id
_entity.type
_entity.pdbx_description
1 polymer ?
#
loop_
_entity_poly.entity_id
_entity_poly.type
_entity_poly.pdbx_seq_one_letter_code
_entity_poly.pdbx_strand_id
1 'polypeptide(L)'
;MSKAFKSYVVLLLLLSVAFGQAQNLESTLPEKVGMSTQRLERLSKVMEQYVKDGKIAGNVTLIARRGKIVYHEAFGESDIELNKEMKTDAIFRIASQTKAIVSVAVMILQEEGKLLIADPLD
;
A
#
# COMPACT_ATOMS: atom_id res chain seq x y z
N MET A 1 -40.36 7.62 -19.98
CA MET A 1 -39.45 8.08 -18.90
C MET A 1 -39.42 9.59 -18.88
N SER A 2 -39.76 10.23 -17.75
CA SER A 2 -39.77 11.70 -17.67
C SER A 2 -38.34 12.26 -17.77
N LYS A 3 -38.21 13.49 -18.28
CA LYS A 3 -36.90 14.18 -18.35
C LYS A 3 -36.23 14.25 -16.97
N ALA A 4 -37.03 14.43 -15.91
CA ALA A 4 -36.55 14.45 -14.53
C ALA A 4 -35.90 13.12 -14.10
N PHE A 5 -36.48 11.99 -14.49
CA PHE A 5 -35.92 10.67 -14.17
C PHE A 5 -34.54 10.43 -14.82
N LYS A 6 -34.37 10.85 -16.08
CA LYS A 6 -33.05 10.80 -16.75
C LYS A 6 -32.03 11.74 -16.08
N SER A 7 -32.44 12.93 -15.64
CA SER A 7 -31.56 13.83 -14.89
C SER A 7 -31.11 13.26 -13.55
N TYR A 8 -32.00 12.57 -12.81
CA TYR A 8 -31.64 11.91 -11.55
C TYR A 8 -30.65 10.76 -11.74
N VAL A 9 -30.83 9.95 -12.79
CA VAL A 9 -29.91 8.84 -13.11
C VAL A 9 -28.53 9.35 -13.50
N VAL A 10 -28.45 10.43 -14.29
CA VAL A 10 -27.17 11.07 -14.65
C VAL A 10 -26.50 11.69 -13.43
N LEU A 11 -27.26 12.33 -12.53
CA LEU A 11 -26.72 12.90 -11.29
C LEU A 11 -26.17 11.81 -10.35
N LEU A 12 -26.87 10.69 -10.21
CA LEU A 12 -26.42 9.52 -9.44
C LEU A 12 -25.14 8.90 -10.01
N LEU A 13 -25.06 8.75 -11.34
CA LEU A 13 -23.85 8.24 -12.02
C LEU A 13 -22.64 9.18 -11.85
N LEU A 14 -22.85 10.49 -11.89
CA LEU A 14 -21.78 11.48 -11.66
C LEU A 14 -21.29 11.47 -10.20
N LEU A 15 -22.18 11.24 -9.23
CA LEU A 15 -21.84 11.12 -7.81
C LEU A 15 -21.00 9.86 -7.51
N SER A 16 -21.23 8.74 -8.20
CA SER A 16 -20.44 7.51 -7.98
C SER A 16 -18.98 7.62 -8.44
N VAL A 17 -18.67 8.43 -9.45
CA VAL A 17 -17.30 8.61 -9.96
C VAL A 17 -16.41 9.37 -8.97
N ALA A 18 -16.99 10.22 -8.12
CA ALA A 18 -16.25 11.00 -7.14
C ALA A 18 -15.69 10.16 -5.96
N PHE A 19 -16.26 8.99 -5.67
CA PHE A 19 -15.84 8.13 -4.56
C PHE A 19 -14.77 7.09 -4.93
N GLY A 20 -14.41 6.97 -6.22
CA GLY A 20 -13.43 6.02 -6.72
C GLY A 20 -12.00 6.55 -6.89
N GLN A 21 -11.66 7.69 -6.27
CA GLN A 21 -10.29 8.21 -6.34
C GLN A 21 -9.39 7.39 -5.39
N ALA A 22 -8.35 6.78 -5.95
CA ALA A 22 -7.28 6.18 -5.14
C ALA A 22 -6.70 7.25 -4.19
N GLN A 23 -6.64 6.93 -2.91
CA GLN A 23 -6.10 7.87 -1.93
C GLN A 23 -4.59 8.03 -2.14
N ASN A 24 -4.19 9.15 -2.74
CA ASN A 24 -2.78 9.54 -2.77
C ASN A 24 -2.31 9.86 -1.34
N LEU A 25 -1.34 9.09 -0.85
CA LEU A 25 -0.75 9.33 0.45
C LEU A 25 0.33 10.40 0.33
N GLU A 26 0.02 11.61 0.79
CA GLU A 26 1.00 12.69 0.87
C GLU A 26 1.96 12.47 2.06
N SER A 27 3.21 12.91 1.90
CA SER A 27 4.17 12.96 3.01
C SER A 27 3.83 14.09 3.98
N THR A 28 4.05 13.85 5.28
CA THR A 28 3.86 14.86 6.31
C THR A 28 4.81 14.65 7.49
N LEU A 29 4.92 15.66 8.35
CA LEU A 29 5.70 15.55 9.57
C LEU A 29 5.06 14.52 10.54
N PRO A 30 5.86 13.61 11.13
CA PRO A 30 5.35 12.60 12.06
C PRO A 30 4.44 13.18 13.16
N GLU A 31 4.80 14.34 13.71
CA GLU A 31 4.09 15.01 14.80
C GLU A 31 2.67 15.41 14.42
N LYS A 32 2.42 15.77 13.15
CA LYS A 32 1.08 16.14 12.66
C LYS A 32 0.08 14.98 12.73
N VAL A 33 0.55 13.74 12.76
CA VAL A 33 -0.28 12.54 12.91
C VAL A 33 0.00 11.81 14.23
N GLY A 34 0.60 12.51 15.20
CA GLY A 34 0.84 12.02 16.56
C GLY A 34 1.93 10.94 16.65
N MET A 35 2.91 10.98 15.75
CA MET A 35 4.14 10.17 15.79
C MET A 35 5.35 11.05 16.13
N SER A 36 6.50 10.45 16.43
CA SER A 36 7.71 11.16 16.86
C SER A 36 8.84 10.94 15.87
N THR A 37 9.40 12.03 15.34
CA THR A 37 10.57 12.01 14.44
C THR A 37 11.75 11.29 15.10
N GLN A 38 12.07 11.61 16.35
CA GLN A 38 13.17 10.97 17.09
C GLN A 38 13.00 9.45 17.28
N ARG A 39 11.75 8.94 17.30
CA ARG A 39 11.50 7.48 17.33
C ARG A 39 11.70 6.85 15.97
N LEU A 40 11.34 7.55 14.90
CA LEU A 40 11.56 7.09 13.52
C LEU A 40 13.05 7.10 13.15
N GLU A 41 13.83 8.06 13.64
CA GLU A 41 15.29 8.05 13.47
C GLU A 41 15.95 6.82 14.12
N ARG A 42 15.41 6.34 15.25
CA ARG A 42 15.87 5.09 15.86
C ARG A 42 15.59 3.88 14.97
N LEU A 43 14.46 3.88 14.26
CA LEU A 43 14.13 2.85 13.27
C LEU A 43 15.14 2.88 12.12
N SER A 44 15.48 4.05 11.59
CA SER A 44 16.51 4.20 10.55
C SER A 44 17.83 3.57 10.97
N LYS A 45 18.31 3.90 12.18
CA LYS A 45 19.56 3.35 12.72
C LYS A 45 19.53 1.83 12.81
N VAL A 46 18.42 1.25 13.26
CA VAL A 46 18.28 -0.22 13.36
C VAL A 46 18.31 -0.87 11.98
N MET A 47 17.57 -0.32 11.01
CA MET A 47 17.50 -0.87 9.65
C MET A 47 18.83 -0.73 8.91
N GLU A 48 19.52 0.40 9.07
CA GLU A 48 20.87 0.59 8.55
C GLU A 48 21.87 -0.36 9.22
N GLN A 49 21.76 -0.60 10.53
CA GLN A 49 22.62 -1.54 11.24
C GLN A 49 22.44 -2.98 10.76
N TYR A 50 21.22 -3.40 10.42
CA TYR A 50 21.01 -4.74 9.84
C TYR A 50 21.72 -4.92 8.50
N VAL A 51 21.82 -3.87 7.70
CA VAL A 51 22.63 -3.88 6.47
C VAL A 51 24.11 -3.96 6.82
N LYS A 52 24.59 -3.09 7.72
CA LYS A 52 26.01 -3.07 8.15
C LYS A 52 26.48 -4.39 8.75
N ASP A 53 25.61 -5.06 9.51
CA ASP A 53 25.87 -6.36 10.12
C ASP A 53 25.78 -7.53 9.10
N GLY A 54 25.43 -7.27 7.84
CA GLY A 54 25.24 -8.29 6.82
C GLY A 54 24.03 -9.20 7.03
N LYS A 55 23.06 -8.80 7.87
CA LYS A 55 21.85 -9.59 8.17
C LYS A 55 20.86 -9.56 6.99
N ILE A 56 20.83 -8.46 6.26
CA ILE A 56 20.04 -8.25 5.04
C ILE A 56 20.87 -7.43 4.04
N ALA A 57 20.67 -7.65 2.74
CA ALA A 57 21.34 -6.89 1.69
C ALA A 57 20.90 -5.42 1.65
N GLY A 58 19.60 -5.20 1.82
CA GLY A 58 18.97 -3.89 1.81
C GLY A 58 17.52 -4.00 2.26
N ASN A 59 16.90 -2.85 2.51
CA ASN A 59 15.50 -2.77 2.88
C ASN A 59 14.87 -1.45 2.41
N VAL A 60 13.56 -1.48 2.25
CA VAL A 60 12.71 -0.30 2.16
C VAL A 60 11.68 -0.39 3.27
N THR A 61 11.52 0.68 4.04
CA THR A 61 10.56 0.75 5.14
C THR A 61 9.64 1.95 4.95
N LEU A 62 8.34 1.70 4.88
CA LEU A 62 7.30 2.72 4.76
C LEU A 62 6.38 2.69 5.98
N ILE A 63 6.11 3.85 6.56
CA ILE A 63 5.11 4.03 7.62
C ILE A 63 4.14 5.13 7.21
N ALA A 64 2.86 4.77 7.17
CA ALA A 64 1.76 5.70 6.97
C ALA A 64 0.81 5.67 8.17
N ARG A 65 0.31 6.84 8.58
CA ARG A 65 -0.68 6.97 9.65
C ARG A 65 -1.64 8.11 9.31
N ARG A 66 -2.94 7.88 9.54
CA ARG A 66 -4.01 8.84 9.24
C ARG A 66 -3.96 9.34 7.77
N GLY A 67 -3.72 8.43 6.84
CA GLY A 67 -3.70 8.74 5.41
C GLY A 67 -2.52 9.59 4.95
N LYS A 68 -1.44 9.69 5.74
CA LYS A 68 -0.21 10.41 5.38
C LYS A 68 1.01 9.52 5.61
N ILE A 69 1.98 9.59 4.70
CA ILE A 69 3.30 8.97 4.88
C ILE A 69 4.08 9.83 5.85
N VAL A 70 4.72 9.21 6.84
CA VAL A 70 5.57 9.91 7.82
C VAL A 70 7.00 9.41 7.84
N TYR A 71 7.26 8.32 7.12
CA TYR A 71 8.57 7.70 6.99
C TYR A 71 8.58 6.84 5.73
N HIS A 72 9.56 7.03 4.86
CA HIS A 72 9.76 6.20 3.67
C HIS A 72 11.23 6.24 3.28
N GLU A 73 11.99 5.27 3.75
CA GLU A 73 13.45 5.25 3.61
C GLU A 73 13.92 3.91 3.05
N ALA A 74 15.06 3.95 2.36
CA ALA A 74 15.74 2.80 1.79
C ALA A 74 17.20 2.75 2.28
N PHE A 75 17.69 1.55 2.59
CA PHE A 75 19.08 1.33 3.00
C PHE A 75 19.65 0.09 2.30
N GLY A 76 20.96 0.09 2.06
CA GLY A 76 21.70 -1.04 1.49
C GLY A 76 21.53 -1.16 -0.03
N GLU A 77 21.57 -2.40 -0.51
CA GLU A 77 21.61 -2.71 -1.94
C GLU A 77 20.43 -3.58 -2.37
N SER A 78 19.90 -3.30 -3.56
CA SER A 78 18.91 -4.13 -4.24
C SER A 78 19.53 -5.28 -5.02
N ASP A 79 20.83 -5.18 -5.34
CA ASP A 79 21.63 -6.21 -5.98
C ASP A 79 23.09 -6.07 -5.53
N ILE A 80 23.59 -7.06 -4.80
CA ILE A 80 24.96 -7.04 -4.24
C ILE A 80 26.01 -7.24 -5.33
N GLU A 81 25.75 -8.11 -6.31
CA GLU A 81 26.73 -8.43 -7.35
C GLU A 81 26.99 -7.21 -8.24
N LEU A 82 25.93 -6.42 -8.48
CA LEU A 82 26.01 -5.19 -9.26
C LEU A 82 26.30 -3.94 -8.42
N ASN A 83 26.48 -4.06 -7.09
CA ASN A 83 26.55 -2.94 -6.13
C ASN A 83 25.44 -1.90 -6.38
N LYS A 84 24.22 -2.36 -6.62
CA LYS A 84 23.09 -1.51 -6.97
C LYS A 84 22.39 -1.04 -5.71
N GLU A 85 22.42 0.27 -5.47
CA GLU A 85 21.75 0.90 -4.34
C GLU A 85 20.25 0.53 -4.26
N MET A 86 19.76 0.34 -3.04
CA MET A 86 18.35 0.15 -2.74
C MET A 86 17.59 1.47 -2.92
N LYS A 87 16.46 1.43 -3.63
CA LYS A 87 15.58 2.58 -3.81
C LYS A 87 14.21 2.32 -3.22
N THR A 88 13.51 3.36 -2.80
CA THR A 88 12.15 3.28 -2.24
C THR A 88 11.12 2.72 -3.22
N ASP A 89 11.40 2.78 -4.52
CA ASP A 89 10.58 2.24 -5.61
C ASP A 89 11.11 0.91 -6.18
N ALA A 90 12.05 0.25 -5.48
CA ALA A 90 12.58 -1.04 -5.89
C ALA A 90 11.49 -2.12 -5.95
N ILE A 91 11.61 -3.01 -6.94
CA ILE A 91 10.68 -4.12 -7.14
C ILE A 91 11.12 -5.31 -6.29
N PHE A 92 10.22 -5.80 -5.44
CA PHE A 92 10.46 -6.97 -4.61
C PHE A 92 9.59 -8.15 -5.03
N ARG A 93 10.14 -9.37 -4.91
CA ARG A 93 9.34 -10.59 -4.92
C ARG A 93 8.62 -10.72 -3.57
N ILE A 94 7.32 -10.40 -3.54
CA ILE A 94 6.53 -10.35 -2.30
C ILE A 94 6.05 -11.73 -1.78
N ALA A 95 6.26 -12.80 -2.55
CA ALA A 95 5.95 -14.19 -2.17
C ALA A 95 4.53 -14.35 -1.58
N SER A 96 4.41 -14.88 -0.35
CA SER A 96 3.10 -15.14 0.28
C SER A 96 2.24 -13.90 0.50
N GLN A 97 2.81 -12.68 0.45
CA GLN A 97 2.00 -11.45 0.52
C GLN A 97 1.02 -11.33 -0.66
N THR A 98 1.29 -12.02 -1.78
CA THR A 98 0.34 -12.15 -2.89
C THR A 98 -1.04 -12.68 -2.45
N LYS A 99 -1.11 -13.48 -1.37
CA LYS A 99 -2.38 -14.01 -0.86
C LYS A 99 -3.37 -12.92 -0.50
N ALA A 100 -2.92 -11.80 0.07
CA ALA A 100 -3.82 -10.69 0.40
C ALA A 100 -4.50 -10.12 -0.86
N ILE A 101 -3.76 -9.97 -1.96
CA ILE A 101 -4.29 -9.50 -3.24
C ILE A 101 -5.29 -10.50 -3.82
N VAL A 102 -4.92 -11.79 -3.83
CA VAL A 102 -5.79 -12.86 -4.35
C VAL A 102 -7.06 -12.98 -3.51
N SER A 103 -6.97 -12.89 -2.18
CA SER A 103 -8.14 -12.92 -1.29
C SER A 103 -9.08 -11.75 -1.57
N VAL A 104 -8.57 -10.54 -1.81
CA VAL A 104 -9.43 -9.41 -2.23
C VAL A 104 -10.12 -9.72 -3.57
N ALA A 105 -9.39 -10.26 -4.55
CA ALA A 105 -10.00 -10.66 -5.83
C ALA A 105 -11.11 -11.70 -5.66
N VAL A 106 -10.91 -12.70 -4.79
CA VAL A 106 -11.93 -13.69 -4.44
C VAL A 106 -13.14 -13.01 -3.77
N MET A 107 -12.93 -12.08 -2.86
CA MET A 107 -14.02 -11.36 -2.20
C MET A 107 -14.80 -10.45 -3.15
N ILE A 108 -14.17 -9.89 -4.18
CA ILE A 108 -14.89 -9.18 -5.25
C ILE A 108 -15.84 -10.14 -5.97
N LEU A 109 -15.40 -11.36 -6.31
CA LEU A 109 -16.25 -12.36 -6.95
C LEU A 109 -17.41 -12.82 -6.04
N GLN A 110 -17.16 -12.90 -4.72
CA GLN A 110 -18.19 -13.13 -3.70
C GLN A 110 -19.26 -12.05 -3.71
N GLU A 111 -18.86 -10.78 -3.69
CA GLU A 111 -19.79 -9.64 -3.70
C GLU A 111 -20.59 -9.56 -5.01
N GLU A 112 -19.98 -9.95 -6.13
CA GLU A 112 -20.63 -10.04 -7.43
C GLU A 112 -21.50 -11.30 -7.60
N GLY A 113 -21.51 -12.22 -6.63
CA GLY A 113 -22.25 -13.48 -6.70
C GLY A 113 -21.75 -14.46 -7.76
N LYS A 114 -20.51 -14.30 -8.22
CA LYS A 114 -19.88 -15.16 -9.26
C LYS A 114 -19.14 -16.37 -8.69
N LEU A 115 -18.85 -16.34 -7.40
CA LEU A 115 -18.25 -17.40 -6.62
C LEU A 115 -18.77 -17.24 -5.21
N LEU A 116 -19.25 -18.29 -4.53
CA LEU A 116 -19.52 -18.19 -3.10
C LEU A 116 -18.44 -18.93 -2.31
N ILE A 117 -17.85 -18.29 -1.31
CA ILE A 117 -16.83 -18.89 -0.43
C ILE A 117 -17.36 -20.07 0.39
N ALA A 118 -18.68 -20.21 0.45
CA ALA A 118 -19.38 -21.32 1.07
C ALA A 118 -19.71 -22.44 0.07
N ASP A 119 -19.52 -22.22 -1.23
CA ASP A 119 -19.72 -23.26 -2.23
C ASP A 119 -18.70 -24.39 -1.98
N PRO A 120 -19.14 -25.64 -2.12
CA PRO A 120 -18.23 -26.75 -1.97
C PRO A 120 -17.37 -26.85 -3.25
N LEU A 121 -16.19 -27.47 -3.15
CA LEU A 121 -15.22 -27.46 -4.25
C LEU A 121 -15.42 -28.61 -5.26
N ASP A 122 -16.32 -29.54 -4.96
CA ASP A 122 -16.56 -30.81 -5.64
C ASP A 122 -17.59 -30.73 -6.80
#